data_AF-A0A7X6UNJ2-F1
#
_entry.id   AF-A0A7X6UNJ2-F1
#
_cell.length_a   1.000
_cell.length_b   1.000
_cell.length_c   1.000
_cell.angle_alpha   90.00
_cell.angle_beta   90.00
_cell.angle_gamma   90.00
#
_symmetry.space_group_name_H-M   'P 1'
#
loop_
_entity.id
_entity.type
_entity.pdbx_description
1 polymer ?
#
loop_
_entity_poly.entity_id
_entity_poly.type
_entity_poly.pdbx_seq_one_letter_code
_entity_poly.pdbx_strand_id
1 'polypeptide(L)' 'MKSNSRLEQLLERGEFVVTSEIGPPMSADPEVIKHKCEALAGSADAFNITDNQTAVSR' A
#
# COMPACT_ATOMS: atom_id res chain seq x y z
N MET A 1 16.56 8.29 9.09
CA MET A 1 16.66 6.81 9.06
C MET A 1 16.31 6.38 7.64
N LYS A 2 17.14 5.58 6.96
CA LYS A 2 16.78 4.98 5.66
C LYS A 2 15.88 3.77 5.90
N SER A 3 14.86 3.58 5.07
CA SER A 3 13.87 2.49 5.21
C SER A 3 14.40 1.14 4.69
N ASN A 4 15.40 1.17 3.81
CA ASN A 4 15.88 0.03 3.02
C ASN A 4 14.75 -0.69 2.24
N SER A 5 13.61 -0.03 2.04
CA SER A 5 12.45 -0.59 1.34
C SER A 5 12.71 -0.70 -0.16
N ARG A 6 11.94 -1.57 -0.82
CA ARG A 6 11.94 -1.68 -2.29
C ARG A 6 11.72 -0.32 -2.96
N LEU A 7 10.74 0.45 -2.47
CA LEU A 7 10.41 1.77 -3.01
C LEU A 7 11.59 2.74 -2.92
N GLU A 8 12.25 2.84 -1.76
CA GLU A 8 13.45 3.68 -1.59
C GLU A 8 14.55 3.29 -2.58
N GLN A 9 14.83 1.99 -2.69
CA GLN A 9 15.86 1.49 -3.59
C GLN A 9 15.56 1.77 -5.08
N LEU A 10 14.29 1.67 -5.50
CA LEU A 10 13.88 1.97 -6.88
C LEU A 10 13.99 3.47 -7.18
N LEU A 11 13.57 4.31 -6.23
CA LEU A 11 13.67 5.77 -6.37
C LEU A 11 15.12 6.24 -6.41
N GLU A 12 16.01 5.67 -5.60
CA GLU A 12 17.46 5.96 -5.63
C GLU A 12 18.11 5.59 -6.97
N ARG A 13 17.58 4.58 -7.67
CA ARG A 13 18.03 4.17 -9.01
C ARG A 13 17.46 5.03 -10.14
N GLY A 14 16.54 5.96 -9.83
CA GLY A 14 15.87 6.78 -10.84
C GLY A 14 14.86 6.01 -11.70
N GLU A 15 14.35 4.88 -11.21
CA GLU A 15 13.37 4.08 -11.92
C GLU A 15 11.97 4.70 -11.85
N PHE A 16 11.15 4.45 -12.88
CA PHE A 16 9.72 4.74 -12.81
C PHE A 16 9.05 3.75 -11.86
N VAL A 17 8.25 4.26 -10.92
CA VAL A 17 7.61 3.45 -9.88
C VAL A 17 6.09 3.63 -9.92
N VAL A 18 5.38 2.55 -9.61
CA VAL A 18 3.92 2.57 -9.43
C VAL A 18 3.60 2.20 -8.00
N THR A 19 2.78 3.02 -7.33
CA THR A 19 2.26 2.73 -5.99
C THR A 19 0.75 2.56 -6.04
N SER A 20 0.21 1.83 -5.07
CA SER A 20 -1.24 1.69 -4.90
C SER A 20 -1.65 1.95 -3.46
N GLU A 21 -2.85 2.48 -3.28
CA GLU A 21 -3.48 2.60 -1.97
C GLU A 21 -4.44 1.44 -1.73
N ILE A 22 -4.44 0.91 -0.50
CA ILE A 22 -5.37 -0.11 -0.03
C ILE A 22 -6.22 0.52 1.07
N GLY A 23 -7.52 0.53 0.82
CA GLY A 23 -8.50 0.99 1.79
C GLY A 23 -8.65 0.06 3.00
N PRO A 24 -8.75 0.61 4.23
CA PRO A 24 -8.99 -0.17 5.43
C PRO A 24 -10.32 -0.94 5.36
N PRO A 25 -10.43 -2.06 6.09
CA PRO A 25 -11.69 -2.76 6.28
C PRO A 25 -12.61 -1.95 7.21
N MET A 26 -13.92 -2.15 7.09
CA MET A 26 -14.88 -1.60 8.06
C MET A 26 -14.80 -2.28 9.43
N SER A 27 -14.27 -3.50 9.49
CA SER A 27 -14.10 -4.31 10.69
C SER A 27 -12.66 -4.30 11.18
N ALA A 28 -12.43 -4.61 12.46
CA ALA A 28 -11.08 -4.81 13.01
C ALA A 28 -10.45 -6.19 12.66
N ASP A 29 -11.10 -6.98 11.80
CA ASP A 29 -10.61 -8.28 11.37
C ASP A 29 -9.38 -8.15 10.45
N PRO A 30 -8.19 -8.62 10.88
CA PRO A 30 -6.97 -8.52 10.08
C PRO A 30 -7.00 -9.39 8.82
N GLU A 31 -7.82 -10.44 8.77
CA GLU A 31 -7.87 -11.35 7.61
C GLU A 31 -8.36 -10.65 6.34
N VAL A 32 -9.23 -9.63 6.49
CA VAL A 32 -9.71 -8.83 5.36
C VAL A 32 -8.56 -8.10 4.67
N ILE A 33 -7.62 -7.53 5.42
CA ILE A 33 -6.44 -6.87 4.84
C ILE A 33 -5.47 -7.90 4.26
N LYS A 34 -5.22 -9.01 4.96
CA LYS A 34 -4.32 -10.06 4.45
C LYS A 34 -4.77 -10.57 3.09
N HIS A 35 -6.05 -10.87 2.94
CA HIS A 35 -6.60 -11.34 1.67
C HIS A 35 -6.46 -10.31 0.54
N LYS A 36 -6.72 -9.02 0.82
CA LYS A 36 -6.46 -7.93 -0.15
C LYS A 36 -4.99 -7.85 -0.54
N CYS A 37 -4.07 -7.94 0.43
CA CYS A 37 -2.63 -7.90 0.18
C CYS A 37 -2.15 -9.09 -0.65
N GLU A 38 -2.66 -10.30 -0.39
CA GLU A 38 -2.36 -11.50 -1.17
C GLU A 38 -2.82 -11.34 -2.62
N ALA A 39 -4.04 -10.83 -2.84
CA ALA A 39 -4.57 -10.61 -4.18
C ALA A 39 -3.80 -9.53 -4.98
N LEU A 40 -3.19 -8.57 -4.29
CA LEU A 40 -2.45 -7.45 -4.89
C LEU A 40 -0.93 -7.67 -4.90
N ALA A 41 -0.43 -8.79 -4.36
CA ALA A 41 0.99 -9.04 -4.24
C ALA A 41 1.69 -8.94 -5.61
N GLY A 42 2.65 -8.04 -5.73
CA GLY A 42 3.42 -7.81 -6.96
C GLY A 42 2.72 -6.93 -8.01
N SER A 43 1.53 -6.40 -7.76
CA SER A 43 0.83 -5.51 -8.71
C SER A 43 1.32 -4.05 -8.68
N ALA A 44 2.11 -3.67 -7.67
CA ALA A 44 2.71 -2.34 -7.52
C ALA A 44 4.06 -2.46 -6.78
N ASP A 45 4.89 -1.42 -6.85
CA ASP A 45 6.20 -1.37 -6.19
C ASP A 45 6.12 -1.12 -4.69
N ALA A 46 5.03 -0.48 -4.25
CA ALA A 46 4.69 -0.27 -2.86
C ALA A 46 3.20 -0.05 -2.66
N PHE A 47 2.74 -0.34 -1.44
CA PHE A 47 1.36 -0.20 -1.02
C PHE A 47 1.26 0.67 0.23
N ASN A 48 0.31 1.59 0.23
CA ASN A 48 -0.09 2.34 1.42
C ASN A 48 -1.42 1.77 1.95
N ILE A 49 -1.54 1.56 3.26
CA ILE A 49 -2.82 1.19 3.90
C ILE A 49 -3.28 2.41 4.70
N THR A 50 -4.43 2.97 4.32
CA THR A 50 -4.99 4.15 5.02
C THR A 50 -5.74 3.74 6.29
N ASP A 51 -5.93 4.69 7.20
CA ASP A 51 -6.65 4.49 8.47
C ASP A 51 -8.12 4.97 8.42
N ASN A 52 -8.52 5.76 7.42
CA ASN A 52 -9.90 6.22 7.21
C ASN A 52 -10.22 6.52 5.73
N GLN A 53 -10.65 5.51 4.96
CA GLN A 53 -11.00 5.71 3.53
C GLN A 53 -12.24 6.58 3.30
N THR A 54 -13.09 6.73 4.32
CA THR A 54 -14.38 7.44 4.23
C THR A 54 -14.26 8.94 4.49
N ALA A 55 -13.10 9.56 4.24
CA ALA A 55 -13.08 10.96 3.86
C ALA A 55 -13.85 11.11 2.52
N VAL A 56 -15.17 10.97 2.58
CA VAL A 56 -16.08 11.40 1.55
C VAL A 56 -15.90 12.91 1.52
N SER A 57 -15.07 13.41 0.59
CA SER A 57 -15.17 14.79 0.16
C SER A 57 -16.54 14.89 -0.52
N ARG A 58 -17.55 15.30 0.23
CA ARG A 58 -18.80 15.78 -0.37
C ARG A 58 -18.60 17.20 -0.86
#